data_AF-A0A1H5MUF9-F1
#
_entry.id   AF-A0A1H5MUF9-F1
#
_cell.length_a   1.000
_cell.length_b   1.000
_cell.length_c   1.000
_cell.angle_alpha   90.00
_cell.angle_beta   90.00
_cell.angle_gamma   90.00
#
_symmetry.space_group_name_H-M   'P 1'
#
loop_
_entity.id
_entity.type
_entity.pdbx_description
1 polymer ?
#
loop_
_entity_poly.entity_id
_entity_poly.type
_entity_poly.pdbx_seq_one_letter_code
_entity_poly.pdbx_strand_id
1 'polypeptide(L)'
;MTTPVCTGASDAAAVSARQTRPYARPSYPSFASYVRARQPVLLRTARSLTANPSDAEDLLQTALAKTYVAWERIEDHRALDGYVRRALLNTRTSQWRKRRVDEFVCDEMPEPEPVPGEDDPAERQALHDAMWRAITKLPARQRAMVVLRYYEDLSEVQTAEVLGVSVGTVKSAVSRALGKLREDPELDLAR
;
A
#
# COMPACT_ATOMS: atom_id res chain seq x y z
N MET A 1 4.15 70.41 -15.94
CA MET A 1 3.95 69.21 -16.78
C MET A 1 3.57 68.08 -15.85
N THR A 2 2.29 67.69 -15.93
CA THR A 2 1.70 66.34 -15.81
C THR A 2 2.22 65.35 -14.74
N THR A 3 1.28 64.99 -13.86
CA THR A 3 1.12 63.78 -13.01
C THR A 3 1.58 62.45 -13.67
N PRO A 4 1.80 61.31 -12.94
CA PRO A 4 0.96 60.91 -11.80
C PRO A 4 1.56 60.10 -10.63
N VAL A 5 0.73 60.10 -9.59
CA VAL A 5 0.58 59.12 -8.51
C VAL A 5 0.53 57.68 -9.03
N CYS A 6 1.17 56.75 -8.33
CA CYS A 6 0.70 55.37 -8.20
C CYS A 6 1.01 54.85 -6.78
N THR A 7 -0.04 54.85 -5.96
CA THR A 7 -0.20 54.06 -4.74
C THR A 7 -0.45 52.59 -5.10
N GLY A 8 0.22 51.66 -4.43
CA GLY A 8 -0.12 50.24 -4.39
C GLY A 8 0.73 49.59 -3.30
N ALA A 9 0.22 49.34 -2.10
CA ALA A 9 -0.58 48.17 -1.77
C ALA A 9 0.02 46.89 -2.36
N SER A 10 0.79 46.16 -1.56
CA SER A 10 0.48 44.77 -1.18
C SER A 10 1.68 44.17 -0.43
N ASP A 11 1.56 44.17 0.89
CA ASP A 11 2.31 43.27 1.77
C ASP A 11 1.76 41.86 1.53
N ALA A 12 2.27 41.23 0.48
CA ALA A 12 1.91 39.87 0.10
C ALA A 12 2.85 38.92 0.85
N ALA A 13 2.33 38.45 1.99
CA ALA A 13 2.50 37.12 2.56
C ALA A 13 3.76 36.37 2.08
N ALA A 14 4.74 36.28 2.97
CA ALA A 14 5.77 35.26 2.94
C ALA A 14 5.10 33.86 2.97
N VAL A 15 4.72 33.37 1.79
CA VAL A 15 4.35 31.97 1.60
C VAL A 15 5.65 31.20 1.62
N SER A 16 5.91 30.63 2.80
CA SER A 16 6.87 29.58 3.07
C SER A 16 7.05 28.69 1.85
N ALA A 17 8.20 28.84 1.20
CA ALA A 17 8.66 27.93 0.18
C ALA A 17 8.77 26.55 0.83
N ARG A 18 7.74 25.71 0.64
CA ARG A 18 7.82 24.29 0.92
C ARG A 18 8.94 23.74 0.06
N GLN A 19 10.10 23.62 0.67
CA GLN A 19 11.26 22.98 0.10
C GLN A 19 10.90 21.51 -0.10
N THR A 20 10.39 21.17 -1.27
CA THR A 20 10.31 19.79 -1.75
C THR A 20 11.74 19.27 -1.81
N ARG A 21 12.18 18.62 -0.73
CA ARG A 21 13.41 17.83 -0.71
C ARG A 21 13.29 16.82 -1.85
N PRO A 22 14.15 16.88 -2.88
CA PRO A 22 14.16 15.83 -3.89
C PRO A 22 14.64 14.57 -3.18
N TYR A 23 13.75 13.58 -3.05
CA TYR A 23 14.12 12.27 -2.54
C TYR A 23 15.08 11.66 -3.57
N ALA A 24 16.38 11.79 -3.34
CA ALA A 24 17.40 11.17 -4.17
C ALA A 24 17.16 9.66 -4.13
N ARG A 25 16.58 9.11 -5.20
CA ARG A 25 16.37 7.67 -5.32
C ARG A 25 17.74 7.00 -5.42
N PRO A 26 18.04 5.99 -4.59
CA PRO A 26 19.29 5.26 -4.73
C PRO A 26 19.30 4.51 -6.06
N SER A 27 20.38 4.70 -6.83
CA SER A 27 20.68 3.85 -8.00
C SER A 27 21.30 2.56 -7.50
N TYR A 28 20.71 1.41 -7.84
CA TYR A 28 21.16 0.11 -7.34
C TYR A 28 22.16 -0.51 -8.31
N PRO A 29 23.42 -0.76 -7.89
CA PRO A 29 24.43 -1.35 -8.78
C PRO A 29 24.28 -2.86 -8.98
N SER A 30 23.54 -3.58 -8.11
CA SER A 30 23.32 -5.03 -8.24
C SER A 30 22.01 -5.50 -7.58
N PHE A 31 21.48 -6.67 -7.98
CA PHE A 31 20.29 -7.27 -7.36
C PHE A 31 20.45 -7.44 -5.85
N ALA A 32 21.59 -7.94 -5.40
CA ALA A 32 21.85 -8.13 -3.97
C ALA A 32 21.85 -6.82 -3.18
N SER A 33 22.33 -5.72 -3.78
CA SER A 33 22.29 -4.39 -3.16
C SER A 33 20.86 -3.84 -3.07
N TYR A 34 20.06 -4.07 -4.11
CA TYR A 34 18.65 -3.71 -4.14
C TYR A 34 17.85 -4.46 -3.07
N VAL A 35 18.00 -5.79 -3.02
CA VAL A 35 17.29 -6.64 -2.05
C VAL A 35 17.63 -6.22 -0.63
N ARG A 36 18.91 -6.07 -0.28
CA ARG A 36 19.31 -5.62 1.06
C ARG A 36 18.67 -4.29 1.46
N ALA A 37 18.59 -3.33 0.52
CA ALA A 37 18.01 -2.02 0.78
C ALA A 37 16.47 -2.05 0.88
N ARG A 38 15.79 -2.95 0.16
CA ARG A 38 14.33 -2.94 0.02
C ARG A 38 13.59 -4.04 0.77
N GLN A 39 14.28 -5.12 1.17
CA GLN A 39 13.70 -6.28 1.84
C GLN A 39 12.81 -5.91 3.04
N PRO A 40 13.15 -4.98 3.94
CA PRO A 40 12.28 -4.64 5.08
C PRO A 40 10.94 -4.03 4.67
N VAL A 41 10.90 -3.22 3.60
CA VAL A 41 9.66 -2.62 3.08
C VAL A 41 8.86 -3.67 2.32
N LEU A 42 9.52 -4.45 1.47
CA LEU A 42 8.86 -5.50 0.68
C LEU A 42 8.28 -6.61 1.55
N LEU A 43 8.93 -6.97 2.66
CA LEU A 43 8.41 -7.94 3.61
C LEU A 43 7.20 -7.41 4.38
N ARG A 44 7.17 -6.11 4.72
CA ARG A 44 5.96 -5.49 5.29
C ARG A 44 4.79 -5.55 4.31
N THR A 45 5.03 -5.25 3.04
CA THR A 45 4.03 -5.43 1.98
C THR A 45 3.60 -6.89 1.84
N ALA A 46 4.53 -7.85 1.87
CA ALA A 46 4.15 -9.25 1.79
C ALA A 46 3.28 -9.69 2.98
N ARG A 47 3.60 -9.21 4.20
CA ARG A 47 2.83 -9.45 5.43
C ARG A 47 1.44 -8.80 5.39
N SER A 48 1.24 -7.69 4.70
CA SER A 48 -0.11 -7.12 4.51
C SER A 48 -0.96 -7.93 3.52
N LEU A 49 -0.33 -8.75 2.67
CA LEU A 49 -1.00 -9.56 1.66
C LEU A 49 -1.32 -10.99 2.13
N THR A 50 -0.73 -11.46 3.22
CA THR A 50 -0.89 -12.83 3.75
C THR A 50 -1.32 -12.80 5.22
N ALA A 51 -2.04 -13.84 5.66
CA ALA A 51 -2.47 -13.96 7.06
C ALA A 51 -1.40 -14.60 7.95
N ASN A 52 -0.55 -15.48 7.38
CA ASN A 52 0.54 -16.14 8.08
C ASN A 52 1.88 -15.43 7.78
N PRO A 53 2.73 -15.15 8.80
CA PRO A 53 4.08 -14.64 8.61
C PRO A 53 4.94 -15.48 7.66
N SER A 54 4.89 -16.81 7.73
CA SER A 54 5.68 -17.70 6.85
C SER A 54 5.24 -17.60 5.39
N ASP A 55 3.92 -17.51 5.15
CA ASP A 55 3.39 -17.27 3.80
C ASP A 55 3.88 -15.93 3.21
N ALA A 56 4.13 -14.93 4.05
CA ALA A 56 4.65 -13.63 3.62
C ALA A 56 6.10 -13.75 3.11
N GLU A 57 6.93 -14.51 3.84
CA GLU A 57 8.33 -14.73 3.48
C GLU A 57 8.43 -15.52 2.17
N ASP A 58 7.64 -16.58 2.01
CA ASP A 58 7.56 -17.36 0.77
C ASP A 58 7.07 -16.52 -0.42
N LEU A 59 6.06 -15.68 -0.20
CA LEU A 59 5.55 -14.76 -1.19
C LEU A 59 6.65 -13.79 -1.66
N LEU A 60 7.38 -13.20 -0.71
CA LEU A 60 8.48 -12.30 -0.99
C LEU A 60 9.60 -13.01 -1.75
N GLN A 61 10.04 -14.17 -1.28
CA GLN A 61 11.10 -14.95 -1.92
C GLN A 61 10.72 -15.31 -3.36
N THR A 62 9.49 -15.76 -3.59
CA THR A 62 9.01 -16.10 -4.94
C THR A 62 9.00 -14.88 -5.86
N ALA A 63 8.57 -13.71 -5.36
CA ALA A 63 8.55 -12.48 -6.13
C ALA A 63 9.97 -11.98 -6.46
N LEU A 64 10.89 -12.07 -5.50
CA LEU A 64 12.31 -11.74 -5.70
C LEU A 64 12.98 -12.68 -6.69
N ALA A 65 12.69 -13.99 -6.65
CA ALA A 65 13.21 -14.95 -7.62
C ALA A 65 12.75 -14.63 -9.06
N LYS A 66 11.46 -14.31 -9.26
CA LYS A 66 10.95 -13.87 -10.57
C LYS A 66 11.57 -12.57 -11.04
N THR A 67 11.83 -11.65 -10.10
CA THR A 67 12.52 -10.40 -10.39
C THR A 67 13.96 -10.64 -10.79
N TYR A 68 14.66 -11.54 -10.10
CA TYR A 68 16.03 -11.91 -10.42
C TYR A 68 16.16 -12.45 -11.84
N VAL A 69 15.26 -13.34 -12.26
CA VAL A 69 15.23 -13.87 -13.64
C VAL A 69 15.02 -12.76 -14.68
N ALA A 70 14.25 -11.73 -14.34
CA ALA A 70 14.00 -10.58 -15.21
C ALA A 70 15.04 -9.45 -15.05
N TRP A 71 15.98 -9.56 -14.12
CA TRP A 71 16.82 -8.45 -13.66
C TRP A 71 17.61 -7.79 -14.79
N GLU A 72 18.27 -8.60 -15.62
CA GLU A 72 19.06 -8.16 -16.78
C GLU A 72 18.19 -7.47 -17.86
N ARG A 73 16.89 -7.79 -17.92
CA ARG A 73 15.95 -7.22 -18.91
C ARG A 73 15.32 -5.91 -18.44
N ILE A 74 15.50 -5.52 -17.19
CA ILE A 74 14.94 -4.28 -16.65
C ILE A 74 15.94 -3.15 -16.89
N GLU A 75 15.77 -2.46 -18.01
CA GLU A 75 16.65 -1.35 -18.41
C GLU A 75 16.52 -0.15 -17.46
N ASP A 76 15.30 0.19 -17.02
CA ASP A 76 15.06 1.29 -16.08
C ASP A 76 15.01 0.81 -14.62
N HIS A 77 16.10 1.05 -13.91
CA HIS A 77 16.21 0.73 -12.48
C HIS A 77 15.33 1.64 -11.59
N ARG A 78 14.73 2.71 -12.12
CA ARG A 78 13.75 3.53 -11.40
C ARG A 78 12.36 2.88 -11.38
N ALA A 79 12.10 1.93 -12.29
CA ALA A 79 10.87 1.15 -12.35
C ALA A 79 10.94 -0.14 -11.51
N LEU A 80 12.12 -0.50 -11.01
CA LEU A 80 12.41 -1.76 -10.32
C LEU A 80 11.55 -1.96 -9.07
N ASP A 81 11.37 -0.92 -8.25
CA ASP A 81 10.46 -0.94 -7.10
C ASP A 81 9.02 -1.29 -7.51
N GLY A 82 8.54 -0.71 -8.62
CA GLY A 82 7.22 -0.98 -9.17
C GLY A 82 7.09 -2.39 -9.74
N TYR A 83 8.12 -2.88 -10.42
CA TYR A 83 8.17 -4.24 -10.96
C TYR A 83 8.08 -5.28 -9.85
N VAL A 84 8.87 -5.14 -8.78
CA VAL A 84 8.88 -6.10 -7.67
C VAL A 84 7.55 -6.12 -6.93
N ARG A 85 6.93 -4.94 -6.70
CA ARG A 85 5.58 -4.87 -6.13
C ARG A 85 4.55 -5.56 -7.02
N ARG A 86 4.63 -5.35 -8.34
CA ARG A 86 3.77 -6.05 -9.30
C ARG A 86 4.00 -7.57 -9.26
N ALA A 87 5.24 -8.01 -9.14
CA ALA A 87 5.59 -9.43 -9.01
C ALA A 87 5.06 -10.06 -7.72
N LEU A 88 5.14 -9.34 -6.58
CA LEU A 88 4.53 -9.71 -5.30
C LEU A 88 3.02 -9.91 -5.46
N LEU A 89 2.31 -8.92 -5.97
CA LEU A 89 0.86 -8.96 -6.16
C LEU A 89 0.43 -10.08 -7.11
N ASN A 90 1.05 -10.18 -8.29
CA ASN A 90 0.74 -11.23 -9.26
C ASN A 90 0.98 -12.62 -8.69
N THR A 91 2.05 -12.79 -7.90
CA THR A 91 2.34 -14.05 -7.23
C THR A 91 1.27 -14.36 -6.19
N ARG A 92 0.88 -13.39 -5.36
CA ARG A 92 -0.19 -13.58 -4.36
C ARG A 92 -1.52 -13.94 -5.01
N THR A 93 -1.92 -13.22 -6.07
CA THR A 93 -3.15 -13.49 -6.83
C THR A 93 -3.11 -14.85 -7.49
N SER A 94 -1.95 -15.27 -8.03
CA SER A 94 -1.78 -16.61 -8.58
C SER A 94 -1.89 -17.70 -7.50
N GLN A 95 -1.27 -17.49 -6.33
CA GLN A 95 -1.35 -18.43 -5.21
C GLN A 95 -2.78 -18.52 -4.66
N TRP A 96 -3.49 -17.40 -4.54
CA TRP A 96 -4.90 -17.39 -4.15
C TRP A 96 -5.80 -18.16 -5.12
N ARG A 97 -5.60 -17.97 -6.43
CA ARG A 97 -6.35 -18.72 -7.45
C ARG A 97 -6.08 -20.23 -7.40
N LYS A 98 -4.84 -20.63 -7.08
CA LYS A 98 -4.46 -22.05 -6.91
C LYS A 98 -4.99 -22.65 -5.60
N ARG A 99 -4.89 -21.94 -4.47
CA ARG A 99 -5.45 -22.38 -3.18
C ARG A 99 -6.99 -22.39 -3.15
N ARG A 100 -7.66 -21.67 -4.07
CA ARG A 100 -9.11 -21.85 -4.32
C ARG A 100 -9.45 -23.19 -4.99
N VAL A 101 -8.46 -23.92 -5.48
CA VAL A 101 -8.64 -25.22 -6.15
C VAL A 101 -8.25 -26.39 -5.23
N ASP A 102 -7.42 -26.19 -4.19
CA ASP A 102 -7.05 -27.27 -3.26
C ASP A 102 -6.98 -26.83 -1.78
N GLU A 103 -7.68 -27.64 -0.97
CA GLU A 103 -7.56 -27.98 0.47
C GLU A 103 -7.77 -26.90 1.57
N PHE A 104 -8.71 -27.22 2.47
CA PHE A 104 -8.96 -26.55 3.74
C PHE A 104 -8.20 -27.28 4.85
N VAL A 105 -7.34 -26.57 5.59
CA VAL A 105 -6.81 -27.04 6.87
C VAL A 105 -7.19 -26.00 7.93
N CYS A 106 -8.00 -26.42 8.89
CA CYS A 106 -8.27 -25.72 10.14
C CYS A 106 -7.72 -26.60 11.28
N ASP A 107 -6.97 -26.02 12.23
CA ASP A 107 -7.48 -25.82 13.60
C ASP A 107 -6.52 -24.94 14.45
N GLU A 108 -7.10 -23.87 15.03
CA GLU A 108 -6.71 -22.98 16.15
C GLU A 108 -5.29 -22.35 16.31
N MET A 109 -5.27 -21.08 16.79
CA MET A 109 -4.07 -20.30 17.16
C MET A 109 -4.36 -19.54 18.49
N PRO A 110 -3.42 -19.44 19.47
CA PRO A 110 -3.71 -18.92 20.82
C PRO A 110 -3.67 -17.38 20.91
N GLU A 111 -4.37 -16.84 21.92
CA GLU A 111 -4.45 -15.41 22.26
C GLU A 111 -3.19 -14.88 22.96
N PRO A 112 -2.61 -13.73 22.57
CA PRO A 112 -1.58 -13.05 23.34
C PRO A 112 -2.16 -11.95 24.25
N GLU A 113 -1.69 -11.89 25.51
CA GLU A 113 -2.06 -10.88 26.52
C GLU A 113 -1.42 -9.49 26.31
N PRO A 114 -2.02 -8.39 26.83
CA PRO A 114 -1.58 -7.03 26.57
C PRO A 114 -0.58 -6.48 27.61
N VAL A 115 0.30 -5.56 27.18
CA VAL A 115 1.20 -4.77 28.04
C VAL A 115 0.89 -3.28 27.84
N PRO A 116 0.67 -2.46 28.90
CA PRO A 116 0.17 -1.10 28.74
C PRO A 116 1.24 0.01 28.87
N GLY A 117 1.05 1.09 28.09
CA GLY A 117 1.35 2.47 28.50
C GLY A 117 2.53 3.19 27.83
N GLU A 118 2.20 4.19 26.99
CA GLU A 118 2.90 5.47 26.67
C GLU A 118 2.35 5.97 25.32
N ASP A 119 1.48 7.00 25.26
CA ASP A 119 0.77 7.50 24.05
C ASP A 119 0.52 6.41 22.98
N ASP A 120 -0.45 5.57 23.30
CA ASP A 120 -0.26 4.13 23.20
C ASP A 120 -0.04 3.68 21.74
N PRO A 121 1.13 3.12 21.39
CA PRO A 121 1.26 2.26 20.22
C PRO A 121 0.09 1.27 20.10
N ALA A 122 -0.48 0.81 21.22
CA ALA A 122 -1.65 -0.04 21.25
C ALA A 122 -2.94 0.66 20.82
N GLU A 123 -3.14 1.97 21.05
CA GLU A 123 -4.30 2.71 20.51
C GLU A 123 -4.21 2.88 18.99
N ARG A 124 -3.01 3.21 18.48
CA ARG A 124 -2.75 3.25 17.02
C ARG A 124 -2.89 1.86 16.39
N GLN A 125 -2.43 0.82 17.09
CA GLN A 125 -2.57 -0.56 16.67
C GLN A 125 -4.04 -1.01 16.72
N ALA A 126 -4.79 -0.64 17.75
CA ALA A 126 -6.21 -0.95 17.90
C ALA A 126 -7.04 -0.26 16.80
N LEU A 127 -6.75 1.00 16.48
CA LEU A 127 -7.36 1.70 15.36
C LEU A 127 -6.98 1.05 14.02
N HIS A 128 -5.72 0.64 13.85
CA HIS A 128 -5.28 -0.08 12.65
C HIS A 128 -5.99 -1.44 12.51
N ASP A 129 -6.16 -2.16 13.61
CA ASP A 129 -6.82 -3.46 13.64
C ASP A 129 -8.33 -3.33 13.42
N ALA A 130 -8.97 -2.31 14.00
CA ALA A 130 -10.36 -1.95 13.71
C ALA A 130 -10.55 -1.60 12.23
N MET A 131 -9.66 -0.77 11.66
CA MET A 131 -9.64 -0.44 10.23
C MET A 131 -9.51 -1.71 9.38
N TRP A 132 -8.60 -2.61 9.76
CA TRP A 132 -8.40 -3.85 9.02
C TRP A 132 -9.60 -4.80 9.11
N ARG A 133 -10.24 -4.93 10.28
CA ARG A 133 -11.50 -5.67 10.45
C ARG A 133 -12.61 -5.11 9.59
N ALA A 134 -12.79 -3.79 9.56
CA ALA A 134 -13.77 -3.14 8.70
C ALA A 134 -13.48 -3.39 7.19
N ILE A 135 -12.21 -3.33 6.77
CA ILE A 135 -11.80 -3.61 5.39
C ILE A 135 -12.05 -5.08 5.01
N THR A 136 -11.82 -6.04 5.92
CA THR A 136 -12.04 -7.48 5.64
C THR A 136 -13.52 -7.84 5.47
N LYS A 137 -14.46 -7.06 6.04
CA LYS A 137 -15.91 -7.18 5.80
C LYS A 137 -16.34 -6.75 4.39
N LEU A 138 -15.53 -5.94 3.69
CA LEU A 138 -15.87 -5.51 2.33
C LEU A 138 -15.91 -6.69 1.34
N PRO A 139 -16.76 -6.64 0.29
CA PRO A 139 -16.69 -7.58 -0.83
C PRO A 139 -15.28 -7.65 -1.42
N ALA A 140 -14.81 -8.85 -1.76
CA ALA A 140 -13.41 -9.10 -2.14
C ALA A 140 -12.85 -8.15 -3.21
N ARG A 141 -13.64 -7.79 -4.23
CA ARG A 141 -13.23 -6.84 -5.28
C ARG A 141 -13.11 -5.41 -4.77
N GLN A 142 -14.00 -4.98 -3.86
CA GLN A 142 -13.94 -3.66 -3.24
C GLN A 142 -12.73 -3.55 -2.30
N ARG A 143 -12.51 -4.58 -1.47
CA ARG A 143 -11.33 -4.67 -0.60
C ARG A 143 -10.02 -4.57 -1.38
N ALA A 144 -9.86 -5.36 -2.44
CA ALA A 144 -8.65 -5.33 -3.27
C ALA A 144 -8.38 -3.93 -3.85
N MET A 145 -9.43 -3.23 -4.30
CA MET A 145 -9.29 -1.87 -4.84
C MET A 145 -8.91 -0.84 -3.77
N VAL A 146 -9.47 -0.94 -2.56
CA VAL A 146 -9.13 -0.06 -1.43
C VAL A 146 -7.68 -0.27 -0.99
N VAL A 147 -7.26 -1.52 -0.83
CA VAL A 147 -5.87 -1.86 -0.44
C VAL A 147 -4.88 -1.33 -1.48
N LEU A 148 -5.11 -1.59 -2.77
CA LEU A 148 -4.23 -1.10 -3.83
C LEU A 148 -4.17 0.44 -3.87
N ARG A 149 -5.30 1.13 -3.63
CA ARG A 149 -5.36 2.60 -3.65
C ARG A 149 -4.73 3.29 -2.46
N TYR A 150 -4.93 2.76 -1.26
CA TYR A 150 -4.63 3.48 -0.01
C TYR A 150 -3.50 2.86 0.81
N TYR A 151 -3.24 1.57 0.67
CA TYR A 151 -2.11 0.91 1.35
C TYR A 151 -0.89 0.80 0.43
N GLU A 152 -1.10 0.65 -0.87
CA GLU A 152 -0.03 0.52 -1.87
C GLU A 152 0.21 1.80 -2.70
N ASP A 153 -0.50 2.89 -2.38
CA ASP A 153 -0.42 4.20 -3.05
C ASP A 153 -0.56 4.13 -4.59
N LEU A 154 -1.30 3.15 -5.13
CA LEU A 154 -1.53 3.07 -6.56
C LEU A 154 -2.59 4.07 -7.02
N SER A 155 -2.35 4.67 -8.19
CA SER A 155 -3.38 5.46 -8.88
C SER A 155 -4.56 4.57 -9.31
N GLU A 156 -5.68 5.20 -9.64
CA GLU A 156 -6.87 4.48 -10.14
C GLU A 156 -6.58 3.77 -11.46
N VAL A 157 -5.72 4.35 -12.30
CA VAL A 157 -5.27 3.78 -13.58
C VAL A 157 -4.44 2.53 -13.32
N GLN A 158 -3.43 2.62 -12.45
CA GLN A 158 -2.60 1.46 -12.08
C GLN A 158 -3.42 0.35 -11.41
N THR A 159 -4.37 0.72 -10.54
CA THR A 159 -5.29 -0.23 -9.90
C THR A 159 -6.15 -0.95 -10.93
N ALA A 160 -6.67 -0.22 -11.92
CA ALA A 160 -7.47 -0.75 -13.00
C ALA A 160 -6.68 -1.73 -13.88
N GLU A 161 -5.44 -1.40 -14.24
CA GLU A 161 -4.53 -2.28 -14.96
C GLU A 161 -4.23 -3.57 -14.19
N VAL A 162 -3.94 -3.47 -12.88
CA VAL A 162 -3.63 -4.62 -12.03
C VAL A 162 -4.82 -5.57 -11.90
N LEU A 163 -6.04 -5.03 -11.81
CA LEU A 163 -7.26 -5.82 -11.60
C LEU A 163 -7.98 -6.21 -12.90
N GLY A 164 -7.51 -5.74 -14.07
CA GLY A 164 -8.14 -6.00 -15.36
C GLY A 164 -9.55 -5.43 -15.46
N VAL A 165 -9.78 -4.24 -14.90
CA VAL A 165 -11.09 -3.55 -14.92
C VAL A 165 -10.94 -2.13 -15.46
N SER A 166 -12.05 -1.44 -15.75
CA SER A 166 -12.00 -0.03 -16.13
C SER A 166 -11.70 0.87 -14.92
N VAL A 167 -11.10 2.04 -15.17
CA VAL A 167 -10.86 3.07 -14.15
C VAL A 167 -12.17 3.51 -13.48
N GLY A 168 -13.27 3.57 -14.24
CA GLY A 168 -14.60 3.87 -13.69
C GLY A 168 -15.10 2.82 -12.70
N THR A 169 -14.80 1.54 -12.94
CA THR A 169 -15.09 0.46 -11.98
C THR A 169 -14.31 0.66 -10.69
N VAL A 170 -13.02 1.03 -10.77
CA VAL A 170 -12.20 1.33 -9.58
C VAL A 170 -12.80 2.50 -8.80
N LYS A 171 -13.05 3.64 -9.45
CA LYS A 171 -13.65 4.84 -8.81
C LYS A 171 -14.95 4.51 -8.09
N SER A 172 -15.89 3.86 -8.78
CA SER A 172 -17.21 3.56 -8.22
C SER A 172 -17.14 2.50 -7.11
N ALA A 173 -16.27 1.50 -7.20
CA ALA A 173 -16.10 0.50 -6.16
C ALA A 173 -15.42 1.07 -4.92
N VAL A 174 -14.38 1.89 -5.08
CA VAL A 174 -13.70 2.58 -3.98
C VAL A 174 -14.65 3.54 -3.28
N SER A 175 -15.41 4.35 -4.02
CA SER A 175 -16.41 5.25 -3.42
C SER A 175 -17.43 4.49 -2.56
N ARG A 176 -17.96 3.37 -3.06
CA ARG A 176 -18.91 2.53 -2.29
C ARG A 176 -18.25 1.88 -1.07
N ALA A 177 -16.99 1.45 -1.21
CA ALA A 177 -16.25 0.85 -0.12
C ALA A 177 -15.99 1.86 1.01
N LEU A 178 -15.56 3.07 0.67
CA LEU A 178 -15.37 4.15 1.64
C LEU A 178 -16.69 4.56 2.31
N GLY A 179 -17.81 4.54 1.58
CA GLY A 179 -19.14 4.73 2.17
C GLY A 179 -19.42 3.71 3.27
N LYS A 180 -19.23 2.42 2.98
CA LYS A 180 -19.39 1.34 3.97
C LYS A 180 -18.44 1.46 5.16
N LEU A 181 -17.19 1.84 4.93
CA LEU A 181 -16.22 2.02 6.02
C LEU A 181 -16.59 3.19 6.93
N ARG A 182 -17.19 4.26 6.39
CA ARG A 182 -17.65 5.40 7.22
C ARG A 182 -18.85 5.05 8.10
N GLU A 183 -19.60 4.03 7.74
CA GLU A 183 -20.77 3.53 8.47
C GLU A 183 -20.43 2.32 9.36
N ASP A 184 -19.16 1.86 9.39
CA ASP A 184 -18.79 0.69 10.18
C ASP A 184 -18.70 1.05 11.68
N PRO A 185 -19.49 0.39 12.54
CA PRO A 185 -19.54 0.70 13.97
C PRO A 185 -18.21 0.45 14.69
N GLU A 186 -17.35 -0.43 14.18
CA GLU A 186 -16.01 -0.63 14.77
C GLU A 186 -15.09 0.58 14.57
N LEU A 187 -15.34 1.40 13.55
CA LEU A 187 -14.57 2.62 13.27
C LEU A 187 -15.15 3.86 13.95
N ASP A 188 -16.41 3.79 14.37
CA ASP A 188 -17.06 4.83 15.17
C ASP A 188 -16.71 4.70 16.67
N LEU A 189 -16.48 3.47 17.15
CA LEU A 189 -16.00 3.19 18.52
C LEU A 189 -14.55 3.62 18.79
N ALA A 190 -13.79 3.96 17.74
CA ALA A 190 -12.40 4.41 17.83
C ALA A 190 -12.24 5.95 17.68
N ARG A 191 -13.35 6.69 17.69
CA ARG A 191 -13.42 8.16 17.81
C ARG A 191 -13.74 8.58 19.23
#